data_AF-X1FH28-F1
#
_entry.id   AF-X1FH28-F1
#
_cell.length_a   1.000
_cell.length_b   1.000
_cell.length_c   1.000
_cell.angle_alpha   90.00
_cell.angle_beta   90.00
_cell.angle_gamma   90.00
#
_symmetry.space_group_name_H-M   'P 1'
#
loop_
_entity.id
_entity.type
_entity.pdbx_description
1 polymer ?
#
loop_
_entity_poly.entity_id
_entity_poly.type
_entity_poly.pdbx_seq_one_letter_code
_entity_poly.pdbx_strand_id
1 'polypeptide(L)'
;MDIGGEAVWNMGSYLESQEKGFDGFVHIFPFTCMPEISFMGMLEAEKNMDKFYMPHIHISLDGSSGFEGLRTRIEAFHDLMVG
;
A
#
# COMPACT_ATOMS: atom_id res chain seq x y z
N MET A 1 13.48 17.85 -4.40
CA MET A 1 12.43 16.82 -4.36
C MET A 1 13.01 15.71 -3.53
N ASP A 2 12.56 15.62 -2.28
CA ASP A 2 13.14 14.72 -1.28
C ASP A 2 12.36 13.41 -1.30
N ILE A 3 12.93 12.42 -1.99
CA ILE A 3 12.34 11.09 -2.20
C ILE A 3 12.06 10.39 -0.86
N GLY A 4 12.79 10.76 0.21
CA GLY A 4 12.52 10.25 1.55
C GLY A 4 11.23 10.79 2.17
N GLY A 5 10.83 12.02 1.83
CA GLY A 5 9.65 12.66 2.41
C GLY A 5 8.37 11.93 2.04
N GLU A 6 8.19 11.59 0.77
CA GLU A 6 6.97 10.94 0.28
C GLU A 6 6.80 9.53 0.87
N ALA A 7 7.90 8.78 1.03
CA ALA A 7 7.86 7.47 1.68
C ALA A 7 7.42 7.55 3.16
N VAL A 8 7.90 8.56 3.88
CA VAL A 8 7.51 8.82 5.28
C VAL A 8 6.04 9.25 5.38
N TRP A 9 5.54 10.04 4.43
CA TRP A 9 4.13 10.44 4.39
C TRP A 9 3.20 9.25 4.15
N ASN A 10 3.57 8.36 3.23
CA ASN A 10 2.82 7.13 2.98
C ASN A 10 2.82 6.22 4.21
N MET A 11 3.96 6.09 4.90
CA MET A 11 4.04 5.35 6.16
C MET A 11 3.18 5.96 7.26
N GLY A 12 3.21 7.28 7.43
CA GLY A 12 2.34 7.96 8.40
C GLY A 12 0.85 7.73 8.10
N SER A 13 0.45 7.78 6.82
CA SER A 13 -0.93 7.54 6.40
C SER A 13 -1.37 6.09 6.64
N TYR A 14 -0.47 5.14 6.43
CA TYR A 14 -0.70 3.73 6.71
C TYR A 14 -0.91 3.52 8.23
N LEU A 15 0.02 3.98 9.07
CA LEU A 15 -0.07 3.85 10.54
C LEU A 15 -1.33 4.54 11.08
N GLU A 16 -1.66 5.75 10.61
CA GLU A 16 -2.88 6.45 11.02
C GLU A 16 -4.15 5.67 10.64
N SER A 17 -4.15 5.01 9.47
CA SER A 17 -5.28 4.16 9.05
C SER A 17 -5.42 2.94 9.96
N GLN A 18 -4.32 2.34 10.40
CA GLN A 18 -4.34 1.25 11.37
C GLN A 18 -4.91 1.70 12.71
N GLU A 19 -4.46 2.85 13.23
CA GLU A 19 -4.95 3.41 14.50
C GLU A 19 -6.46 3.71 14.45
N LYS A 20 -6.98 4.08 13.27
CA LYS A 20 -8.40 4.29 13.03
C LYS A 20 -9.20 2.98 12.86
N GLY A 21 -8.55 1.82 12.86
CA GLY A 21 -9.20 0.50 12.77
C GLY A 21 -9.63 0.11 11.36
N PHE A 22 -8.88 0.54 10.33
CA PHE A 22 -9.13 0.12 8.96
C PHE A 22 -8.72 -1.34 8.75
N ASP A 23 -9.46 -2.05 7.88
CA ASP A 23 -9.21 -3.47 7.59
C ASP A 23 -8.11 -3.69 6.54
N GLY A 24 -7.76 -2.66 5.77
CA GLY A 24 -6.77 -2.77 4.70
C GLY A 24 -6.33 -1.43 4.12
N PHE A 25 -5.19 -1.45 3.46
CA PHE A 25 -4.57 -0.27 2.83
C PHE A 25 -4.35 -0.47 1.33
N VAL A 26 -4.80 0.49 0.51
CA VAL A 26 -4.60 0.46 -0.94
C VAL A 26 -3.66 1.59 -1.33
N HIS A 27 -2.42 1.23 -1.70
CA HIS A 27 -1.42 2.18 -2.14
C HIS A 27 -1.46 2.31 -3.67
N ILE A 28 -1.85 3.49 -4.15
CA ILE A 28 -1.96 3.80 -5.59
C ILE A 28 -0.88 4.82 -5.93
N PHE A 29 -0.08 4.55 -6.97
CA PHE A 29 1.02 5.42 -7.34
C PHE A 29 1.25 5.45 -8.87
N PRO A 30 1.68 6.60 -9.42
CA PRO A 30 2.03 6.73 -10.84
C PRO A 30 3.49 6.28 -11.06
N PHE A 31 3.68 5.16 -11.78
CA PHE A 31 4.98 4.54 -12.08
C PHE A 31 5.75 3.93 -10.88
N THR A 32 6.49 2.84 -11.12
CA THR A 32 7.23 2.08 -10.09
C THR A 32 8.56 2.74 -9.65
N CYS A 33 8.62 4.06 -9.49
CA CYS A 33 9.87 4.74 -9.12
C CYS A 33 10.13 4.70 -7.59
N MET A 34 11.09 5.51 -7.13
CA MET A 34 11.19 5.86 -5.70
C MET A 34 10.40 7.16 -5.54
N PRO A 35 9.45 7.23 -4.58
CA PRO A 35 9.56 6.80 -3.18
C PRO A 35 8.99 5.41 -2.82
N GLU A 36 8.35 4.70 -3.75
CA GLU A 36 7.50 3.54 -3.45
C GLU A 36 8.28 2.33 -2.93
N ILE A 37 9.47 2.08 -3.48
CA ILE A 37 10.36 0.99 -3.05
C ILE A 37 10.78 1.19 -1.59
N SER A 38 11.07 2.43 -1.19
CA SER A 38 11.41 2.77 0.19
C SER A 38 10.24 2.51 1.13
N PHE A 39 9.03 2.91 0.73
CA PHE A 39 7.81 2.66 1.51
C PHE A 39 7.52 1.16 1.67
N MET A 40 7.61 0.37 0.60
CA MET A 40 7.42 -1.09 0.68
C MET A 40 8.44 -1.77 1.59
N GLY A 41 9.71 -1.33 1.55
CA GLY A 41 10.74 -1.82 2.47
C GLY A 41 10.44 -1.50 3.93
N MET A 42 9.86 -0.33 4.21
CA MET A 42 9.44 0.04 5.56
C MET A 42 8.25 -0.80 6.03
N LEU A 43 7.26 -1.09 5.17
CA LEU A 43 6.12 -1.96 5.48
C LEU A 43 6.55 -3.39 5.82
N GLU A 44 7.50 -3.96 5.07
CA GLU A 44 8.05 -5.28 5.38
C GLU A 44 8.81 -5.29 6.71
N ALA A 45 9.52 -4.21 7.05
CA ALA A 45 10.16 -4.09 8.36
C ALA A 45 9.11 -4.04 9.48
N GLU A 46 8.05 -3.26 9.30
CA GLU A 46 6.95 -3.11 10.27
C GLU A 46 6.19 -4.41 10.50
N LYS A 47 5.89 -5.16 9.44
CA LYS A 47 5.24 -6.49 9.50
C LYS A 47 5.96 -7.46 10.43
N ASN A 48 7.28 -7.36 10.54
CA ASN A 48 8.09 -8.22 11.41
C ASN A 48 8.13 -7.75 12.86
N MET A 49 7.68 -6.53 13.14
CA MET A 49 7.78 -5.86 14.45
C MET A 49 6.44 -5.69 15.15
N ASP A 50 5.35 -5.46 14.41
CA ASP A 50 4.02 -5.21 14.97
C ASP A 50 3.11 -6.44 14.89
N LYS A 51 2.28 -6.62 15.94
CA LYS A 51 1.19 -7.60 15.94
C LYS A 51 -0.03 -7.11 15.15
N PHE A 52 -0.15 -5.80 14.97
CA PHE A 52 -1.17 -5.13 14.18
C PHE A 52 -0.60 -4.83 12.80
N TYR A 53 -0.42 -5.86 11.98
CA TYR A 53 -0.16 -5.69 10.56
C TYR A 53 -1.49 -5.50 9.83
N MET A 54 -1.63 -4.40 9.07
CA MET A 54 -2.79 -4.19 8.21
C MET A 54 -2.48 -4.71 6.81
N PRO A 55 -3.33 -5.61 6.26
CA PRO A 55 -3.21 -6.06 4.88
C PRO A 55 -3.11 -4.87 3.92
N HIS A 56 -2.24 -4.97 2.91
CA HIS A 56 -2.08 -3.90 1.94
C HIS A 56 -1.86 -4.42 0.52
N ILE A 57 -2.25 -3.61 -0.47
CA ILE A 57 -2.02 -3.87 -1.90
C ILE A 57 -1.43 -2.63 -2.59
N HIS A 58 -0.53 -2.88 -3.54
CA HIS A 58 0.20 -1.86 -4.30
C HIS A 58 -0.23 -1.85 -5.77
N ILE A 59 -0.65 -0.70 -6.27
CA ILE A 59 -1.22 -0.54 -7.60
C ILE A 59 -0.51 0.58 -8.36
N SER A 60 0.31 0.17 -9.34
CA SER A 60 0.94 1.08 -10.31
C SER A 60 -0.07 1.52 -11.38
N LEU A 61 -0.19 2.82 -11.60
CA LEU A 61 -0.90 3.45 -12.71
C LEU A 61 0.10 3.91 -13.77
N ASP A 62 0.67 2.96 -14.50
CA ASP A 62 1.70 3.19 -15.55
C ASP A 62 1.14 3.09 -16.98
N GLY A 63 -0.19 3.00 -17.12
CA GLY A 63 -0.87 2.87 -18.41
C GLY A 63 -0.80 1.47 -19.02
N SER A 64 -0.05 0.53 -18.43
CA SER A 64 -0.11 -0.90 -18.80
C SER A 64 -1.28 -1.62 -18.12
N SER A 65 -1.76 -1.07 -17.00
CA SER A 65 -2.90 -1.55 -16.23
C SER A 65 -4.22 -1.08 -16.85
N GLY A 66 -4.95 -1.98 -17.51
CA GLY A 66 -6.33 -1.74 -17.92
C GLY A 66 -7.27 -1.63 -16.71
N PHE A 67 -8.35 -0.84 -16.83
CA PHE A 67 -9.33 -0.61 -15.75
C PHE A 67 -9.90 -1.91 -15.16
N GLU A 68 -10.16 -2.91 -16.01
CA GLU A 68 -10.63 -4.22 -15.57
C GLU A 68 -9.60 -4.96 -14.70
N GLY A 69 -8.30 -4.85 -15.04
CA GLY A 69 -7.24 -5.44 -14.23
C GLY A 69 -7.11 -4.78 -12.85
N LEU A 70 -7.35 -3.46 -12.77
CA LEU A 70 -7.44 -2.76 -11.49
C LEU A 70 -8.61 -3.27 -10.65
N ARG A 71 -9.79 -3.36 -11.26
CA ARG A 71 -11.02 -3.82 -10.62
C ARG A 71 -10.86 -5.22 -10.03
N THR A 72 -10.45 -6.20 -10.82
CA THR A 72 -10.30 -7.59 -10.37
C THR A 72 -9.28 -7.72 -9.24
N ARG A 73 -8.20 -6.92 -9.24
CA ARG A 73 -7.20 -6.92 -8.16
C ARG A 73 -7.76 -6.39 -6.85
N ILE A 74 -8.61 -5.36 -6.90
CA ILE A 74 -9.29 -4.83 -5.71
C ILE A 74 -10.32 -5.84 -5.19
N GLU A 75 -11.11 -6.45 -6.08
CA GLU A 75 -12.07 -7.51 -5.72
C GLU A 75 -11.34 -8.68 -5.04
N ALA A 76 -10.25 -9.17 -5.62
CA ALA A 76 -9.45 -10.23 -5.02
C ALA A 76 -8.82 -9.83 -3.68
N PHE A 77 -8.38 -8.57 -3.52
CA PHE A 77 -7.83 -8.08 -2.25
C PHE A 77 -8.89 -8.04 -1.15
N HIS A 78 -10.11 -7.57 -1.47
CA HIS A 78 -11.24 -7.63 -0.56
C HIS A 78 -11.56 -9.07 -0.14
N ASP A 79 -11.62 -10.00 -1.10
CA ASP A 79 -11.95 -11.39 -0.82
C ASP A 79 -10.92 -12.06 0.12
N LEU A 80 -9.64 -11.70 0.02
CA LEU A 80 -8.58 -12.17 0.92
C LEU A 80 -8.67 -11.62 2.35
N MET A 81 -9.39 -10.51 2.57
CA MET A 81 -9.59 -9.94 3.91
C MET A 81 -10.85 -10.48 4.58
N VAL A 82 -11.89 -10.80 3.80
CA VAL A 82 -13.17 -11.32 4.31
C VAL A 82 -13.16 -12.85 4.45
N GLY A 83 -12.35 -13.55 3.67
CA GLY A 83 -12.22 -15.02 3.68
C GLY A 83 -11.30 -15.55 4.76
#